data_AF-A0A7V2RL79-F1
#
_entry.id   AF-A0A7V2RL79-F1
#
_cell.length_a   1.000
_cell.length_b   1.000
_cell.length_c   1.000
_cell.angle_alpha   90.00
_cell.angle_beta   90.00
_cell.angle_gamma   90.00
#
_symmetry.space_group_name_H-M   'P 1'
#
loop_
_entity.id
_entity.type
_entity.pdbx_description
1 polymer ?
#
loop_
_entity_poly.entity_id
_entity_poly.type
_entity_poly.pdbx_seq_one_letter_code
_entity_poly.pdbx_strand_id
1 'polypeptide(L)'
;MLSFFRTNQIFSSILLVFYILLLRFSVLMSPPFVWTPSGTGVLSEWLYGWAGWQSLGAQILAIVLLLVQGFLVNMIAINNRLPNEINLFPGVFYVLVSCLLPDFLYLSPVLIGNTFILIAIIELFATYKNPACADKIFNAGFWIGVASLFYFPFIFCIIFLIVGLGILRAFNTRERLMSLTGLFMPYLLAGMYYYAKDGFDVFWKIQVSDNLSFLSFGGIESGWNTYVNIALFALMLIYVLVDSNAYFAKRNIQVQKKIGILYWVMASALVGLFFQKNLSFEHLLMLAPSLGIFLAFTFTGMKRQWAESVHFLLVLGALALQFIPWQL
;
A
#
# COMPACT_ATOMS: atom_id res chain seq x y z
N MET A 1 -11.89 1.24 21.91
CA MET A 1 -12.14 0.95 20.48
C MET A 1 -11.39 -0.30 20.01
N LEU A 2 -10.07 -0.39 20.21
CA LEU A 2 -9.28 -1.57 19.78
C LEU A 2 -9.70 -2.89 20.43
N SER A 3 -10.16 -2.87 21.69
CA SER A 3 -10.58 -4.11 22.36
C SER A 3 -11.76 -4.84 21.69
N PHE A 4 -12.61 -4.14 20.93
CA PHE A 4 -13.70 -4.78 20.18
C PHE A 4 -13.19 -5.62 19.00
N PHE A 5 -12.03 -5.24 18.42
CA PHE A 5 -11.40 -5.95 17.30
C PHE A 5 -10.63 -7.22 17.73
N ARG A 6 -10.57 -7.53 19.04
CA ARG A 6 -9.87 -8.69 19.59
C ARG A 6 -10.76 -9.94 19.73
N THR A 7 -12.09 -9.79 19.74
CA THR A 7 -12.97 -10.84 20.30
C THR A 7 -13.98 -11.45 19.31
N ASN A 8 -14.44 -10.72 18.27
CA ASN A 8 -15.45 -11.26 17.33
C ASN A 8 -15.27 -10.76 15.89
N GLN A 9 -14.92 -11.67 14.97
CA GLN A 9 -14.49 -11.35 13.61
C GLN A 9 -15.58 -10.72 12.74
N ILE A 10 -16.84 -11.14 12.89
CA ILE A 10 -17.97 -10.60 12.11
C ILE A 10 -18.29 -9.17 12.58
N PHE A 11 -18.41 -8.97 13.89
CA PHE A 11 -18.67 -7.65 14.47
C PHE A 11 -17.54 -6.66 14.17
N SER A 12 -16.30 -7.13 14.22
CA SER A 12 -15.11 -6.34 13.88
C SER A 12 -15.08 -5.92 12.41
N SER A 13 -15.62 -6.73 11.51
CA SER A 13 -15.71 -6.40 10.08
C SER A 13 -16.69 -5.25 9.85
N ILE A 14 -17.82 -5.26 10.54
CA ILE A 14 -18.79 -4.14 10.52
C ILE A 14 -18.17 -2.88 11.14
N LEU A 15 -17.45 -3.01 12.26
CA LEU A 15 -16.74 -1.89 12.89
C LEU A 15 -15.69 -1.27 11.99
N LEU A 16 -15.05 -2.05 11.10
CA LEU A 16 -14.06 -1.53 10.16
C LEU A 16 -14.69 -0.58 9.14
N VAL A 17 -15.93 -0.82 8.72
CA VAL A 17 -16.68 0.10 7.85
C VAL A 17 -16.92 1.43 8.57
N PHE A 18 -17.42 1.39 9.80
CA PHE A 18 -17.63 2.61 10.61
C PHE A 18 -16.31 3.35 10.86
N TYR A 19 -15.22 2.62 11.06
CA TYR A 19 -13.89 3.19 11.26
C TYR A 19 -13.39 3.94 10.01
N ILE A 20 -13.56 3.37 8.82
CA ILE A 20 -13.23 4.05 7.55
C ILE A 20 -14.07 5.32 7.39
N LEU A 21 -15.39 5.24 7.62
CA LEU A 21 -16.28 6.39 7.51
C LEU A 21 -15.90 7.52 8.48
N LEU A 22 -15.52 7.18 9.71
CA LEU A 22 -15.04 8.13 10.71
C LEU A 22 -13.76 8.83 10.24
N LEU A 23 -12.76 8.07 9.77
CA LEU A 23 -11.47 8.62 9.34
C LEU A 23 -11.53 9.39 8.02
N ARG A 24 -12.58 9.20 7.22
CA ARG A 24 -12.83 9.92 5.96
C ARG A 24 -13.93 10.96 6.06
N PHE A 25 -14.45 11.21 7.25
CA PHE A 25 -15.56 12.13 7.46
C PHE A 25 -15.24 13.56 6.99
N SER A 26 -13.98 13.98 7.12
CA SER A 26 -13.50 15.30 6.67
C SER A 26 -13.78 15.55 5.18
N VAL A 27 -13.39 14.63 4.30
CA VAL A 27 -13.58 14.76 2.85
C VAL A 27 -15.05 14.74 2.42
N LEU A 28 -15.91 14.07 3.17
CA LEU A 28 -17.35 14.00 2.87
C LEU A 28 -18.09 15.30 3.21
N MET A 29 -17.64 16.04 4.22
CA MET A 29 -18.32 17.24 4.72
C MET A 29 -17.67 18.54 4.25
N SER A 30 -16.34 18.60 4.24
CA SER A 30 -15.58 19.78 3.84
C SER A 30 -14.22 19.32 3.28
N PRO A 31 -14.11 19.07 1.96
CA PRO A 31 -12.85 18.63 1.38
C PRO A 31 -11.74 19.62 1.74
N PRO A 32 -10.62 19.15 2.32
CA PRO A 32 -9.59 20.01 2.90
C PRO A 32 -8.87 20.88 1.85
N PHE A 33 -8.84 20.43 0.59
CA PHE A 33 -8.29 21.16 -0.54
C PHE A 33 -8.79 20.58 -1.87
N VAL A 34 -8.56 21.30 -2.98
CA VAL A 34 -8.89 20.80 -4.33
C VAL A 34 -7.78 19.85 -4.79
N TRP A 35 -8.03 18.56 -4.71
CA TRP A 35 -7.06 17.53 -5.09
C TRP A 35 -7.00 17.33 -6.61
N THR A 36 -5.78 17.14 -7.14
CA THR A 36 -5.53 16.79 -8.53
C THR A 36 -4.65 15.53 -8.60
N PRO A 37 -4.97 14.56 -9.47
CA PRO A 37 -4.15 13.36 -9.63
C PRO A 37 -2.72 13.72 -10.07
N SER A 38 -1.73 13.19 -9.37
CA SER A 38 -0.32 13.33 -9.70
C SER A 38 0.30 11.97 -10.03
N GLY A 39 1.24 11.93 -10.98
CA GLY A 39 1.95 10.69 -11.35
C GLY A 39 1.03 9.59 -11.91
N THR A 40 0.01 9.98 -12.67
CA THR A 40 -0.97 9.04 -13.23
C THR A 40 -0.32 8.14 -14.27
N GLY A 41 -0.47 6.83 -14.11
CA GLY A 41 -0.22 5.86 -15.18
C GLY A 41 -1.42 5.74 -16.11
N VAL A 42 -1.23 5.02 -17.21
CA VAL A 42 -2.22 4.90 -18.29
C VAL A 42 -3.56 4.33 -17.81
N LEU A 43 -3.55 3.35 -16.90
CA LEU A 43 -4.79 2.78 -16.35
C LEU A 43 -5.52 3.74 -15.41
N SER A 44 -4.77 4.59 -14.71
CA SER A 44 -5.37 5.60 -13.84
C SER A 44 -6.06 6.70 -14.64
N GLU A 45 -5.46 7.18 -15.73
CA GLU A 45 -6.09 8.15 -16.63
C GLU A 45 -7.36 7.59 -17.25
N TRP A 46 -7.31 6.33 -17.69
CA TRP A 46 -8.48 5.64 -18.19
C TRP A 46 -9.59 5.56 -17.13
N LEU A 47 -9.25 5.20 -15.89
CA LEU A 47 -10.23 5.14 -14.79
C LEU A 47 -10.84 6.51 -14.48
N TYR A 48 -10.01 7.56 -14.39
CA TYR A 48 -10.48 8.91 -14.11
C TYR A 48 -11.30 9.51 -15.24
N GLY A 49 -11.04 9.12 -16.50
CA GLY A 49 -11.88 9.50 -17.64
C GLY A 49 -13.33 9.03 -17.50
N TRP A 50 -13.56 7.93 -16.77
CA TRP A 50 -14.91 7.39 -16.53
C TRP A 50 -15.51 7.86 -15.19
N ALA A 51 -14.74 7.73 -14.11
CA ALA A 51 -15.24 7.99 -12.76
C ALA A 51 -15.16 9.47 -12.36
N GLY A 52 -14.29 10.26 -13.00
CA GLY A 52 -13.81 11.54 -12.47
C GLY A 52 -12.89 11.35 -11.26
N TRP A 53 -12.15 12.40 -10.89
CA TRP A 53 -11.24 12.37 -9.72
C TRP A 53 -11.81 13.04 -8.47
N GLN A 54 -12.75 13.99 -8.63
CA GLN A 54 -13.43 14.70 -7.52
C GLN A 54 -14.90 14.29 -7.34
N SER A 55 -15.38 13.31 -8.12
CA SER A 55 -16.76 12.90 -8.05
C SER A 55 -17.08 12.18 -6.74
N LEU A 56 -18.35 12.21 -6.34
CA LEU A 56 -18.85 11.38 -5.24
C LEU A 56 -18.58 9.88 -5.51
N GLY A 57 -18.64 9.46 -6.78
CA GLY A 57 -18.28 8.11 -7.21
C GLY A 57 -16.84 7.74 -6.88
N ALA A 58 -15.87 8.64 -7.10
CA ALA A 58 -14.47 8.41 -6.76
C ALA A 58 -14.27 8.25 -5.24
N GLN A 59 -14.97 9.04 -4.43
CA GLN A 59 -14.92 8.94 -2.96
C GLN A 59 -15.50 7.61 -2.46
N ILE A 60 -16.66 7.19 -2.98
CA ILE A 60 -17.24 5.88 -2.68
C ILE A 60 -16.27 4.77 -3.07
N LEU A 61 -15.70 4.84 -4.27
CA LEU A 61 -14.77 3.83 -4.77
C LEU A 61 -13.54 3.72 -3.86
N ALA A 62 -12.99 4.83 -3.39
CA ALA A 62 -11.87 4.82 -2.46
C ALA A 62 -12.23 4.23 -1.08
N ILE A 63 -13.45 4.45 -0.56
CA ILE A 63 -13.94 3.79 0.66
C ILE A 63 -14.06 2.28 0.45
N VAL A 64 -14.64 1.85 -0.68
CA VAL A 64 -14.77 0.42 -1.03
C VAL A 64 -13.40 -0.23 -1.18
N LEU A 65 -12.44 0.45 -1.83
CA LEU A 65 -11.06 -0.04 -1.94
C LEU A 65 -10.41 -0.20 -0.58
N LEU A 66 -10.49 0.79 0.32
CA LEU A 66 -9.93 0.69 1.67
C LEU A 66 -10.56 -0.47 2.46
N LEU A 67 -11.85 -0.70 2.31
CA LEU A 67 -12.54 -1.82 2.93
C LEU A 67 -11.98 -3.16 2.41
N VAL A 68 -11.90 -3.33 1.09
CA VAL A 68 -11.33 -4.53 0.45
C VAL A 68 -9.87 -4.74 0.88
N GLN A 69 -9.06 -3.69 0.86
CA GLN A 69 -7.64 -3.75 1.23
C GLN A 69 -7.46 -4.08 2.72
N GLY A 70 -8.28 -3.52 3.61
CA GLY A 70 -8.28 -3.86 5.03
C GLY A 70 -8.60 -5.35 5.26
N PHE A 71 -9.53 -5.92 4.49
CA PHE A 71 -9.80 -7.36 4.50
C PHE A 71 -8.65 -8.18 3.95
N LEU A 72 -8.04 -7.78 2.82
CA LEU A 72 -6.89 -8.47 2.24
C LEU A 72 -5.70 -8.47 3.21
N VAL A 73 -5.42 -7.37 3.90
CA VAL A 73 -4.35 -7.28 4.90
C VAL A 73 -4.61 -8.20 6.09
N ASN A 74 -5.85 -8.22 6.60
CA ASN A 74 -6.24 -9.17 7.64
C ASN A 74 -6.08 -10.62 7.17
N MET A 75 -6.52 -10.94 5.94
CA MET A 75 -6.37 -12.26 5.35
C MET A 75 -4.90 -12.67 5.21
N ILE A 76 -4.01 -11.76 4.75
CA ILE A 76 -2.57 -11.98 4.69
C ILE A 76 -2.04 -12.32 6.07
N ALA A 77 -2.37 -11.53 7.10
CA ALA A 77 -1.86 -11.75 8.44
C ALA A 77 -2.35 -13.07 9.06
N ILE A 78 -3.65 -13.36 8.94
CA ILE A 78 -4.30 -14.54 9.55
C ILE A 78 -3.88 -15.83 8.85
N ASN A 79 -3.99 -15.90 7.51
CA ASN A 79 -3.69 -17.13 6.76
C ASN A 79 -2.22 -17.52 6.86
N ASN A 80 -1.33 -16.54 7.05
CA ASN A 80 0.09 -16.76 7.19
C ASN A 80 0.54 -16.85 8.65
N ARG A 81 -0.40 -16.79 9.61
CA ARG A 81 -0.18 -16.82 11.06
C ARG A 81 0.94 -15.88 11.49
N LEU A 82 0.91 -14.65 10.94
CA LEU A 82 1.96 -13.67 11.24
C LEU A 82 1.86 -13.18 12.69
N PRO A 83 0.70 -12.73 13.19
CA PRO A 83 0.57 -12.34 14.59
C PRO A 83 0.61 -13.57 15.53
N ASN A 84 1.07 -13.37 16.77
CA ASN A 84 1.02 -14.41 17.82
C ASN A 84 -0.42 -14.70 18.28
N GLU A 85 -1.28 -13.69 18.24
CA GLU A 85 -2.71 -13.79 18.56
C GLU A 85 -3.53 -13.42 17.32
N ILE A 86 -4.49 -14.26 16.93
CA ILE A 86 -5.36 -13.98 15.79
C ILE A 86 -6.27 -12.79 16.13
N ASN A 87 -6.09 -11.68 15.42
CA ASN A 87 -6.90 -10.47 15.56
C ASN A 87 -7.03 -9.76 14.20
N LEU A 88 -7.86 -8.71 14.15
CA LEU A 88 -8.11 -7.92 12.94
C LEU A 88 -7.40 -6.55 12.96
N PHE A 89 -6.38 -6.42 13.81
CA PHE A 89 -5.57 -5.20 13.90
C PHE A 89 -4.83 -4.86 12.60
N PRO A 90 -4.29 -5.82 11.81
CA PRO A 90 -3.60 -5.52 10.56
C PRO A 90 -4.43 -4.66 9.60
N GLY A 91 -5.71 -4.98 9.41
CA GLY A 91 -6.61 -4.19 8.58
C GLY A 91 -6.95 -2.83 9.17
N VAL A 92 -7.14 -2.73 10.49
CA VAL A 92 -7.39 -1.44 11.17
C VAL A 92 -6.20 -0.50 11.02
N PHE A 93 -4.98 -0.98 11.28
CA PHE A 93 -3.77 -0.17 11.14
C PHE A 93 -3.44 0.15 9.68
N TYR A 94 -3.74 -0.74 8.74
CA TYR A 94 -3.65 -0.41 7.31
C TYR A 94 -4.55 0.78 6.96
N VAL A 95 -5.82 0.74 7.38
CA VAL A 95 -6.77 1.84 7.15
C VAL A 95 -6.31 3.12 7.85
N LEU A 96 -5.83 3.02 9.10
CA LEU A 96 -5.30 4.17 9.85
C LEU A 96 -4.17 4.84 9.08
N VAL A 97 -3.16 4.08 8.65
CA VAL A 97 -2.01 4.61 7.88
C VAL A 97 -2.48 5.19 6.56
N SER A 98 -3.45 4.55 5.90
CA SER A 98 -4.00 5.00 4.61
C SER A 98 -4.94 6.21 4.70
N CYS A 99 -5.28 6.67 5.91
CA CYS A 99 -6.09 7.87 6.13
C CYS A 99 -5.36 8.91 7.01
N LEU A 100 -4.06 8.71 7.26
CA LEU A 100 -3.30 9.48 8.23
C LEU A 100 -3.04 10.92 7.78
N LEU A 101 -2.85 11.12 6.47
CA LEU A 101 -2.62 12.43 5.86
C LEU A 101 -3.84 12.84 5.02
N PRO A 102 -4.12 14.16 4.90
CA PRO A 102 -5.20 14.66 4.05
C PRO A 102 -5.09 14.21 2.59
N ASP A 103 -3.87 14.15 2.04
CA ASP A 103 -3.61 13.70 0.66
C ASP A 103 -4.08 12.27 0.37
N PHE A 104 -4.20 11.43 1.41
CA PHE A 104 -4.55 10.02 1.26
C PHE A 104 -6.06 9.76 1.20
N LEU A 105 -6.86 10.80 1.44
CA LEU A 105 -8.31 10.66 1.53
C LEU A 105 -8.99 10.67 0.16
N TYR A 106 -8.24 10.96 -0.91
CA TYR A 106 -8.73 10.91 -2.29
C TYR A 106 -8.52 9.53 -2.91
N LEU A 107 -9.11 9.34 -4.09
CA LEU A 107 -8.85 8.15 -4.90
C LEU A 107 -7.55 8.36 -5.66
N SER A 108 -6.42 8.11 -5.01
CA SER A 108 -5.10 8.24 -5.65
C SER A 108 -4.74 7.03 -6.51
N PRO A 109 -3.89 7.20 -7.54
CA PRO A 109 -3.35 6.06 -8.30
C PRO A 109 -2.59 5.09 -7.39
N VAL A 110 -1.94 5.61 -6.35
CA VAL A 110 -1.21 4.82 -5.36
C VAL A 110 -2.14 3.95 -4.54
N LEU A 111 -3.28 4.50 -4.07
CA LEU A 111 -4.28 3.74 -3.33
C LEU A 111 -4.82 2.58 -4.17
N ILE A 112 -5.10 2.80 -5.45
CA ILE A 112 -5.56 1.74 -6.36
C ILE A 112 -4.47 0.66 -6.52
N GLY A 113 -3.23 1.09 -6.81
CA GLY A 113 -2.09 0.21 -7.00
C GLY A 113 -1.77 -0.68 -5.79
N ASN A 114 -1.95 -0.17 -4.57
CA ASN A 114 -1.78 -0.95 -3.34
C ASN A 114 -2.66 -2.21 -3.28
N THR A 115 -3.86 -2.18 -3.88
CA THR A 115 -4.72 -3.37 -3.97
C THR A 115 -4.01 -4.52 -4.66
N PHE A 116 -3.36 -4.22 -5.79
CA PHE A 116 -2.67 -5.21 -6.60
C PHE A 116 -1.36 -5.65 -5.94
N ILE A 117 -0.67 -4.77 -5.23
CA ILE A 117 0.49 -5.17 -4.40
C ILE A 117 0.08 -6.14 -3.29
N LEU A 118 -1.06 -5.92 -2.62
CA LEU A 118 -1.58 -6.86 -1.63
C LEU A 118 -1.86 -8.24 -2.26
N ILE A 119 -2.44 -8.28 -3.45
CA ILE A 119 -2.67 -9.54 -4.18
C ILE A 119 -1.32 -10.19 -4.56
N ALA A 120 -0.32 -9.41 -4.99
CA ALA A 120 1.01 -9.92 -5.29
C ALA A 120 1.69 -10.54 -4.06
N ILE A 121 1.53 -9.94 -2.87
CA ILE A 121 2.02 -10.50 -1.60
C ILE A 121 1.32 -11.83 -1.28
N ILE A 122 0.00 -11.91 -1.47
CA ILE A 122 -0.78 -13.14 -1.27
C ILE A 122 -0.23 -14.26 -2.16
N GLU A 123 -0.05 -13.98 -3.46
CA GLU A 123 0.45 -14.98 -4.42
C GLU A 123 1.90 -15.39 -4.10
N LEU A 124 2.76 -14.44 -3.73
CA LEU A 124 4.13 -14.75 -3.30
C LEU A 124 4.16 -15.64 -2.06
N PHE A 125 3.35 -15.35 -1.04
CA PHE A 125 3.31 -16.16 0.18
C PHE A 125 2.77 -17.57 -0.06
N ALA A 126 1.88 -17.76 -1.05
CA ALA A 126 1.37 -19.06 -1.48
C ALA A 126 2.42 -19.93 -2.18
N THR A 127 3.56 -19.37 -2.59
CA THR A 127 4.66 -20.16 -3.20
C THR A 127 5.47 -20.98 -2.18
N TYR A 128 5.34 -20.70 -0.87
CA TYR A 128 6.13 -21.37 0.15
C TYR A 128 5.80 -22.86 0.24
N LYS A 129 6.81 -23.72 0.04
CA LYS A 129 6.69 -25.20 0.05
C LYS A 129 5.63 -25.77 -0.93
N ASN A 130 5.23 -25.01 -1.95
CA ASN A 130 4.30 -25.49 -2.97
C ASN A 130 5.07 -25.96 -4.22
N PRO A 131 5.05 -27.26 -4.59
CA PRO A 131 5.77 -27.76 -5.76
C PRO A 131 5.20 -27.23 -7.10
N ALA A 132 3.89 -26.94 -7.16
CA ALA A 132 3.21 -26.40 -8.34
C ALA A 132 2.83 -24.93 -8.10
N CYS A 133 3.79 -24.03 -8.29
CA CYS A 133 3.61 -22.60 -8.00
C CYS A 133 3.97 -21.68 -9.17
N ALA A 134 4.16 -22.24 -10.37
CA ALA A 134 4.53 -21.45 -11.55
C ALA A 134 3.47 -20.39 -11.87
N ASP A 135 2.19 -20.75 -11.72
CA ASP A 135 1.02 -19.86 -11.78
C ASP A 135 1.13 -18.73 -10.74
N LYS A 136 1.44 -19.05 -9.49
CA LYS A 136 1.56 -18.08 -8.40
C LYS A 136 2.71 -17.10 -8.61
N ILE A 137 3.83 -17.59 -9.12
CA ILE A 137 5.00 -16.76 -9.44
C ILE A 137 4.67 -15.79 -10.58
N PHE A 138 4.05 -16.28 -11.65
CA PHE A 138 3.61 -15.45 -12.75
C PHE A 138 2.57 -14.41 -12.29
N ASN A 139 1.55 -14.83 -11.55
CA ASN A 139 0.50 -13.95 -11.02
C ASN A 139 1.08 -12.86 -10.13
N ALA A 140 2.03 -13.18 -9.24
CA ALA A 140 2.66 -12.18 -8.40
C ALA A 140 3.37 -11.10 -9.23
N GLY A 141 4.08 -11.49 -10.29
CA GLY A 141 4.68 -10.55 -11.25
C GLY A 141 3.62 -9.74 -12.00
N PHE A 142 2.58 -10.42 -12.51
CA PHE A 142 1.47 -9.81 -13.24
C PHE A 142 0.77 -8.72 -12.43
N TRP A 143 0.46 -8.98 -11.16
CA TRP A 143 -0.19 -7.99 -10.30
C TRP A 143 0.71 -6.79 -9.98
N ILE A 144 2.03 -6.98 -9.88
CA ILE A 144 2.97 -5.84 -9.78
C ILE A 144 2.97 -5.04 -11.09
N GLY A 145 2.92 -5.71 -12.24
CA GLY A 145 2.83 -5.06 -13.55
C GLY A 145 1.56 -4.21 -13.67
N VAL A 146 0.41 -4.77 -13.29
CA VAL A 146 -0.87 -4.04 -13.23
C VAL A 146 -0.80 -2.86 -12.28
N ALA A 147 -0.26 -3.04 -11.06
CA ALA A 147 -0.08 -1.95 -10.10
C ALA A 147 0.73 -0.80 -10.69
N SER A 148 1.81 -1.12 -11.42
CA SER A 148 2.67 -0.12 -12.03
C SER A 148 2.05 0.63 -13.20
N LEU A 149 1.04 0.06 -13.87
CA LEU A 149 0.24 0.78 -14.87
C LEU A 149 -0.74 1.80 -14.27
N PHE A 150 -1.06 1.69 -12.97
CA PHE A 150 -1.76 2.75 -12.24
C PHE A 150 -0.78 3.81 -11.74
N TYR A 151 0.35 3.38 -11.17
CA TYR A 151 1.38 4.28 -10.64
C TYR A 151 2.77 3.68 -10.87
N PHE A 152 3.53 4.31 -11.77
CA PHE A 152 4.79 3.76 -12.32
C PHE A 152 5.78 3.20 -11.28
N PRO A 153 6.03 3.86 -10.12
CA PRO A 153 6.98 3.37 -9.11
C PRO A 153 6.69 1.98 -8.54
N PHE A 154 5.46 1.45 -8.65
CA PHE A 154 5.21 0.06 -8.29
C PHE A 154 6.01 -0.94 -9.13
N ILE A 155 6.60 -0.55 -10.27
CA ILE A 155 7.49 -1.45 -11.02
C ILE A 155 8.67 -1.92 -10.16
N PHE A 156 9.15 -1.10 -9.22
CA PHE A 156 10.25 -1.43 -8.31
C PHE A 156 9.87 -2.47 -7.25
N CYS A 157 8.58 -2.75 -7.07
CA CYS A 157 8.12 -3.87 -6.26
C CYS A 157 8.60 -5.24 -6.77
N ILE A 158 9.08 -5.33 -8.02
CA ILE A 158 9.78 -6.53 -8.50
C ILE A 158 10.96 -6.93 -7.61
N ILE A 159 11.59 -5.97 -6.91
CA ILE A 159 12.68 -6.21 -5.95
C ILE A 159 12.19 -7.13 -4.83
N PHE A 160 11.05 -6.83 -4.21
CA PHE A 160 10.54 -7.70 -3.13
C PHE A 160 10.12 -9.06 -3.67
N LEU A 161 9.62 -9.14 -4.91
CA LEU A 161 9.23 -10.40 -5.52
C LEU A 161 10.44 -11.29 -5.76
N ILE A 162 11.50 -10.76 -6.37
CA ILE A 162 12.74 -11.51 -6.62
C ILE A 162 13.40 -11.89 -5.30
N VAL A 163 13.60 -10.95 -4.38
CA VAL A 163 14.24 -11.29 -3.09
C VAL A 163 13.36 -12.26 -2.30
N GLY A 164 12.05 -12.04 -2.25
CA GLY A 164 11.11 -12.89 -1.51
C GLY A 164 11.03 -14.31 -2.03
N LEU A 165 11.05 -14.52 -3.35
CA LEU A 165 11.20 -15.86 -3.93
C LEU A 165 12.51 -16.53 -3.52
N GLY A 166 13.61 -15.77 -3.41
CA GLY A 166 14.91 -16.29 -2.91
C GLY A 166 14.89 -16.64 -1.42
N ILE A 167 14.06 -15.96 -0.63
CA ILE A 167 13.86 -16.26 0.79
C ILE A 167 13.00 -17.52 0.96
N LEU A 168 11.91 -17.65 0.19
CA LEU A 168 10.95 -18.73 0.34
C LEU A 168 11.40 -20.04 -0.31
N ARG A 169 12.17 -19.97 -1.40
CA ARG A 169 12.49 -21.09 -2.28
C ARG A 169 13.95 -21.07 -2.70
N ALA A 170 14.45 -22.24 -3.15
CA ALA A 170 15.77 -22.33 -3.74
C ALA A 170 15.85 -21.51 -5.03
N PHE A 171 17.03 -20.95 -5.31
CA PHE A 171 17.21 -20.13 -6.50
C PHE A 171 17.00 -20.97 -7.77
N ASN A 172 16.04 -20.57 -8.60
CA ASN A 172 15.75 -21.19 -9.88
C ASN A 172 15.56 -20.11 -10.94
N THR A 173 16.41 -20.12 -11.97
CA THR A 173 16.38 -19.14 -13.07
C THR A 173 15.05 -19.13 -13.81
N ARG A 174 14.41 -20.30 -13.98
CA ARG A 174 13.09 -20.40 -14.63
C ARG A 174 12.02 -19.67 -13.83
N GLU A 175 12.02 -19.81 -12.51
CA GLU A 175 11.09 -19.09 -11.63
C GLU A 175 11.34 -17.56 -11.67
N ARG A 176 12.59 -17.11 -11.80
CA ARG A 176 12.91 -15.68 -11.99
C ARG A 176 12.33 -15.14 -13.29
N LEU A 177 12.57 -15.86 -14.39
CA LEU A 177 12.04 -15.49 -15.70
C LEU A 177 10.51 -15.48 -15.69
N MET A 178 9.85 -16.45 -15.04
CA MET A 178 8.39 -16.44 -14.87
C MET A 178 7.90 -15.17 -14.17
N SER A 179 8.54 -14.74 -13.08
CA SER A 179 8.15 -13.50 -12.40
C SER A 179 8.32 -12.26 -13.28
N LEU A 180 9.40 -12.20 -14.07
CA LEU A 180 9.64 -11.10 -15.02
C LEU A 180 8.64 -11.12 -16.17
N THR A 181 8.33 -12.29 -16.73
CA THR A 181 7.29 -12.42 -17.76
C THR A 181 5.92 -11.98 -17.25
N GLY A 182 5.59 -12.32 -15.99
CA GLY A 182 4.39 -11.82 -15.33
C GLY A 182 4.38 -10.29 -15.28
N LEU A 183 5.47 -9.67 -14.79
CA LEU A 183 5.60 -8.21 -14.67
C LEU A 183 5.41 -7.48 -16.01
N PHE A 184 6.03 -7.97 -17.08
CA PHE A 184 5.97 -7.29 -18.38
C PHE A 184 4.71 -7.62 -19.19
N MET A 185 3.95 -8.66 -18.82
CA MET A 185 2.74 -9.03 -19.57
C MET A 185 1.68 -7.92 -19.61
N PRO A 186 1.33 -7.23 -18.49
CA PRO A 186 0.43 -6.06 -18.53
C PRO A 186 0.94 -4.94 -19.44
N TYR A 187 2.24 -4.64 -19.42
CA TYR A 187 2.84 -3.62 -20.29
C TYR A 187 2.75 -4.01 -21.76
N LEU A 188 2.97 -5.28 -22.08
CA LEU A 188 2.85 -5.81 -23.44
C LEU A 188 1.40 -5.68 -23.93
N LEU A 189 0.42 -6.08 -23.11
CA LEU A 189 -1.00 -5.95 -23.44
C LEU A 189 -1.44 -4.48 -23.62
N ALA A 190 -1.06 -3.61 -22.69
CA ALA A 190 -1.37 -2.18 -22.78
C ALA A 190 -0.69 -1.53 -24.00
N GLY A 191 0.60 -1.81 -24.20
CA GLY A 191 1.38 -1.31 -25.34
C GLY A 191 0.80 -1.76 -26.68
N MET A 192 0.39 -3.03 -26.83
CA MET A 192 -0.27 -3.52 -28.04
C MET A 192 -1.61 -2.82 -28.29
N TYR A 193 -2.41 -2.57 -27.26
CA TYR A 193 -3.67 -1.86 -27.40
C TYR A 193 -3.48 -0.41 -27.90
N TYR A 194 -2.49 0.30 -27.35
CA TYR A 194 -2.16 1.66 -27.82
C TYR A 194 -1.51 1.66 -29.20
N TYR A 195 -0.66 0.68 -29.50
CA TYR A 195 -0.06 0.51 -30.83
C TYR A 195 -1.12 0.27 -31.90
N ALA A 196 -2.12 -0.59 -31.63
CA ALA A 196 -3.22 -0.85 -32.56
C ALA A 196 -4.11 0.38 -32.84
N LYS A 197 -3.99 1.44 -32.04
CA LYS A 197 -4.68 2.72 -32.20
C LYS A 197 -3.77 3.84 -32.71
N ASP A 198 -2.60 3.49 -33.25
CA ASP A 198 -1.55 4.44 -33.68
C ASP A 198 -1.11 5.42 -32.58
N GLY A 199 -1.20 5.00 -31.31
CA GLY A 199 -0.99 5.82 -30.11
C GLY A 199 0.14 5.34 -29.20
N PHE A 200 1.10 4.57 -29.70
CA PHE A 200 2.19 4.05 -28.86
C PHE A 200 3.05 5.15 -28.22
N ASP A 201 3.30 6.25 -28.93
CA ASP A 201 4.03 7.40 -28.39
C ASP A 201 3.32 8.03 -27.19
N VAL A 202 1.99 8.06 -27.21
CA VAL A 202 1.16 8.55 -26.11
C VAL A 202 1.29 7.63 -24.90
N PHE A 203 1.23 6.32 -25.10
CA PHE A 203 1.47 5.34 -24.03
C PHE A 203 2.86 5.52 -23.40
N TRP A 204 3.91 5.60 -24.22
CA TRP A 204 5.27 5.77 -23.72
C TRP A 204 5.45 7.08 -22.95
N LYS A 205 4.86 8.16 -23.47
CA LYS A 205 4.90 9.46 -22.81
C LYS A 205 4.24 9.42 -21.43
N ILE A 206 2.97 8.98 -21.35
CA ILE A 206 2.21 8.94 -20.09
C ILE A 206 2.88 7.97 -19.11
N GLN A 207 3.13 6.73 -19.54
CA GLN A 207 3.56 5.67 -18.62
C GLN A 207 5.01 5.85 -18.16
N VAL A 208 5.90 6.36 -19.02
CA VAL A 208 7.35 6.40 -18.76
C VAL A 208 7.85 7.84 -18.72
N SER A 209 7.73 8.62 -19.80
CA SER A 209 8.40 9.93 -19.88
C SER A 209 7.89 10.95 -18.84
N ASP A 210 6.59 10.95 -18.55
CA ASP A 210 5.97 11.91 -17.64
C ASP A 210 6.05 11.46 -16.17
N ASN A 211 6.38 10.19 -15.93
CA ASN A 211 6.48 9.61 -14.58
C ASN A 211 7.93 9.35 -14.14
N LEU A 212 8.83 8.96 -15.04
CA LEU A 212 10.20 8.61 -14.72
C LEU A 212 11.08 9.86 -14.65
N SER A 213 11.56 10.16 -13.44
CA SER A 213 12.69 11.08 -13.26
C SER A 213 13.44 10.71 -11.99
N PHE A 214 14.72 11.06 -11.92
CA PHE A 214 15.54 10.80 -10.76
C PHE A 214 15.50 11.98 -9.79
N LEU A 215 15.12 11.75 -8.53
CA LEU A 215 15.11 12.74 -7.44
C LEU A 215 14.38 14.06 -7.78
N SER A 216 13.13 13.97 -8.25
CA SER A 216 12.29 15.14 -8.54
C SER A 216 11.29 15.42 -7.42
N PHE A 217 11.65 16.36 -6.54
CA PHE A 217 10.80 16.81 -5.41
C PHE A 217 9.91 18.01 -5.76
N GLY A 218 9.74 18.33 -7.04
CA GLY A 218 8.99 19.52 -7.48
C GLY A 218 7.49 19.50 -7.16
N GLY A 219 6.94 18.35 -6.76
CA GLY A 219 5.53 18.20 -6.37
C GLY A 219 5.25 18.48 -4.89
N ILE A 220 6.27 18.75 -4.07
CA ILE A 220 6.12 19.01 -2.64
C ILE A 220 6.43 20.49 -2.36
N GLU A 221 5.44 21.22 -1.87
CA GLU A 221 5.67 22.58 -1.38
C GLU A 221 6.48 22.56 -0.08
N SER A 222 7.47 23.45 0.02
CA SER A 222 8.32 23.57 1.20
C SER A 222 7.61 24.38 2.30
N GLY A 223 6.74 23.72 3.07
CA GLY A 223 6.08 24.29 4.24
C GLY A 223 6.43 23.55 5.53
N TRP A 224 6.19 24.17 6.70
CA TRP A 224 6.36 23.53 8.02
C TRP A 224 5.62 22.19 8.11
N ASN A 225 4.40 22.21 7.59
CA ASN A 225 3.48 21.11 7.37
C ASN A 225 4.08 19.89 6.66
N THR A 226 4.86 20.12 5.61
CA THR A 226 5.57 19.06 4.88
C THR A 226 6.56 18.31 5.77
N TYR A 227 7.32 19.05 6.58
CA TYR A 227 8.27 18.44 7.50
C TYR A 227 7.59 17.62 8.58
N VAL A 228 6.43 18.07 9.09
CA VAL A 228 5.64 17.30 10.07
C VAL A 228 5.16 15.98 9.47
N ASN A 229 4.60 15.99 8.27
CA ASN A 229 4.11 14.79 7.59
C ASN A 229 5.23 13.76 7.32
N ILE A 230 6.38 14.24 6.81
CA ILE A 230 7.56 13.40 6.57
C ILE A 230 8.13 12.87 7.88
N ALA A 231 8.27 13.71 8.91
CA ALA A 231 8.79 13.30 10.22
C ALA A 231 7.90 12.23 10.86
N LEU A 232 6.59 12.35 10.74
CA LEU A 232 5.63 11.38 11.26
C LEU A 232 5.83 9.99 10.59
N PHE A 233 5.92 9.94 9.26
CA PHE A 233 6.17 8.67 8.54
C PHE A 233 7.57 8.12 8.82
N ALA A 234 8.58 8.99 8.88
CA ALA A 234 9.94 8.60 9.23
C ALA A 234 10.02 7.99 10.64
N LEU A 235 9.31 8.57 11.62
CA LEU A 235 9.27 8.04 12.99
C LEU A 235 8.59 6.66 13.02
N MET A 236 7.47 6.48 12.31
CA MET A 236 6.83 5.16 12.18
C MET A 236 7.77 4.14 11.54
N LEU A 237 8.48 4.51 10.48
CA LEU A 237 9.47 3.65 9.81
C LEU A 237 10.61 3.27 10.76
N ILE A 238 11.22 4.24 11.43
CA ILE A 238 12.32 4.02 12.38
C ILE A 238 11.85 3.10 13.50
N TYR A 239 10.66 3.33 14.05
CA TYR A 239 10.10 2.48 15.11
C TYR A 239 9.95 1.02 14.65
N VAL A 240 9.41 0.80 13.45
CA VAL A 240 9.26 -0.54 12.87
C VAL A 240 10.60 -1.22 12.58
N LEU A 241 11.64 -0.46 12.23
CA LEU A 241 12.98 -1.01 12.01
C LEU A 241 13.70 -1.36 13.33
N VAL A 242 13.57 -0.51 14.35
CA VAL A 242 14.16 -0.71 15.67
C VAL A 242 13.53 -1.92 16.38
N ASP A 243 12.20 -2.11 16.27
CA ASP A 243 11.49 -3.22 16.90
C ASP A 243 11.56 -4.55 16.11
N SER A 244 12.42 -4.61 15.08
CA SER A 244 12.56 -5.78 14.20
C SER A 244 12.82 -7.08 14.97
N ASN A 245 13.72 -7.06 15.96
CA ASN A 245 14.02 -8.22 16.80
C ASN A 245 12.78 -8.78 17.50
N ALA A 246 11.88 -7.92 17.99
CA ALA A 246 10.66 -8.35 18.65
C ALA A 246 9.70 -9.05 17.68
N TYR A 247 9.64 -8.63 16.41
CA TYR A 247 8.80 -9.28 15.41
C TYR A 247 9.31 -10.66 14.99
N PHE A 248 10.63 -10.91 15.00
CA PHE A 248 11.18 -12.23 14.67
C PHE A 248 11.18 -13.20 15.87
N ALA A 249 11.17 -12.68 17.10
CA ALA A 249 11.29 -13.47 18.32
C ALA A 249 10.17 -14.50 18.48
N LYS A 250 10.55 -15.72 18.88
CA LYS A 250 9.63 -16.83 19.20
C LYS A 250 8.68 -17.24 18.04
N ARG A 251 9.03 -16.93 16.79
CA ARG A 251 8.25 -17.31 15.60
C ARG A 251 8.92 -18.43 14.82
N ASN A 252 8.10 -19.26 14.17
CA ASN A 252 8.58 -20.31 13.28
C ASN A 252 9.32 -19.71 12.07
N ILE A 253 10.29 -20.46 11.52
CA ILE A 253 11.11 -20.03 10.37
C ILE A 253 10.25 -19.58 9.18
N GLN A 254 9.13 -20.25 8.92
CA GLN A 254 8.20 -19.86 7.85
C GLN A 254 7.65 -18.43 8.05
N VAL A 255 7.28 -18.09 9.28
CA VAL A 255 6.73 -16.77 9.60
C VAL A 255 7.83 -15.72 9.56
N GLN A 256 9.01 -16.03 10.09
CA GLN A 256 10.20 -15.16 10.00
C GLN A 256 10.54 -14.80 8.55
N LYS A 257 10.55 -15.80 7.64
CA LYS A 257 10.75 -15.57 6.21
C LYS A 257 9.72 -14.59 5.63
N LYS A 258 8.44 -14.76 5.95
CA LYS A 258 7.36 -13.87 5.47
C LYS A 258 7.46 -12.46 6.04
N ILE A 259 7.87 -12.31 7.31
CA ILE A 259 8.17 -11.00 7.91
C ILE A 259 9.33 -10.32 7.19
N GLY A 260 10.40 -11.06 6.88
CA GLY A 260 11.52 -10.56 6.09
C GLY A 260 11.08 -10.02 4.73
N ILE A 261 10.10 -10.67 4.09
CA ILE A 261 9.54 -10.20 2.81
C ILE A 261 8.76 -8.90 2.98
N LEU A 262 7.99 -8.72 4.07
CA LEU A 262 7.29 -7.46 4.32
C LEU A 262 8.26 -6.27 4.49
N TYR A 263 9.45 -6.50 5.06
CA TYR A 263 10.52 -5.50 5.06
C TYR A 263 11.02 -5.19 3.64
N TRP A 264 11.15 -6.20 2.78
CA TRP A 264 11.51 -5.99 1.37
C TRP A 264 10.43 -5.28 0.57
N VAL A 265 9.14 -5.47 0.90
CA VAL A 265 8.05 -4.66 0.33
C VAL A 265 8.26 -3.19 0.68
N MET A 266 8.54 -2.86 1.96
CA MET A 266 8.86 -1.48 2.37
C MET A 266 10.10 -0.93 1.67
N ALA A 267 11.17 -1.73 1.61
CA ALA A 267 12.40 -1.33 0.92
C ALA A 267 12.15 -1.03 -0.56
N SER A 268 11.33 -1.85 -1.24
CA SER A 268 10.98 -1.61 -2.65
C SER A 268 10.16 -0.34 -2.87
N ALA A 269 9.25 -0.02 -1.92
CA ALA A 269 8.52 1.24 -1.93
C ALA A 269 9.47 2.44 -1.73
N LEU A 270 10.45 2.34 -0.82
CA LEU A 270 11.47 3.37 -0.63
C LEU A 270 12.37 3.54 -1.87
N VAL A 271 12.67 2.46 -2.60
CA VAL A 271 13.38 2.56 -3.88
C VAL A 271 12.53 3.33 -4.90
N GLY A 272 11.21 3.11 -4.91
CA GLY A 272 10.26 3.84 -5.76
C GLY A 272 10.32 5.35 -5.60
N LEU A 273 10.62 5.87 -4.40
CA LEU A 273 10.75 7.31 -4.13
C LEU A 273 11.79 7.99 -5.02
N PHE A 274 12.87 7.27 -5.37
CA PHE A 274 13.96 7.84 -6.17
C PHE A 274 13.61 8.01 -7.65
N PHE A 275 12.57 7.32 -8.13
CA PHE A 275 12.25 7.16 -9.55
C PHE A 275 10.82 7.62 -9.87
N GLN A 276 10.44 8.79 -9.36
CA GLN A 276 9.18 9.45 -9.66
C GLN A 276 9.41 10.94 -9.97
N LYS A 277 8.75 11.42 -11.03
CA LYS A 277 8.64 12.84 -11.36
C LYS A 277 7.55 13.51 -10.52
N ASN A 278 7.85 14.70 -10.01
CA ASN A 278 6.96 15.50 -9.16
C ASN A 278 6.38 14.66 -8.01
N LEU A 279 7.27 14.18 -7.14
CA LEU A 279 6.89 13.35 -6.00
C LEU A 279 5.83 14.06 -5.15
N SER A 280 4.73 13.38 -4.86
CA SER A 280 3.65 13.84 -3.98
C SER A 280 3.62 13.00 -2.71
N PHE A 281 2.95 13.48 -1.65
CA PHE A 281 2.85 12.74 -0.40
C PHE A 281 2.20 11.37 -0.58
N GLU A 282 1.30 11.23 -1.56
CA GLU A 282 0.61 9.97 -1.90
C GLU A 282 1.57 8.80 -2.10
N HIS A 283 2.81 9.05 -2.55
CA HIS A 283 3.81 8.00 -2.70
C HIS A 283 4.04 7.23 -1.39
N LEU A 284 3.96 7.88 -0.23
CA LEU A 284 4.13 7.24 1.07
C LEU A 284 3.07 6.16 1.35
N LEU A 285 1.92 6.18 0.64
CA LEU A 285 0.93 5.10 0.71
C LEU A 285 1.48 3.75 0.25
N MET A 286 2.52 3.71 -0.59
CA MET A 286 3.16 2.46 -0.99
C MET A 286 3.72 1.67 0.20
N LEU A 287 4.02 2.35 1.32
CA LEU A 287 4.49 1.72 2.55
C LEU A 287 3.35 1.13 3.40
N ALA A 288 2.11 1.59 3.20
CA ALA A 288 0.96 1.23 4.02
C ALA A 288 0.69 -0.28 4.13
N PRO A 289 0.78 -1.10 3.06
CA PRO A 289 0.57 -2.55 3.14
C PRO A 289 1.41 -3.25 4.21
N SER A 290 2.71 -2.92 4.29
CA SER A 290 3.61 -3.51 5.27
C SER A 290 3.57 -2.78 6.62
N LEU A 291 3.53 -1.45 6.61
CA LEU A 291 3.48 -0.65 7.85
C LEU A 291 2.25 -1.00 8.69
N GLY A 292 1.08 -1.17 8.08
CA GLY A 292 -0.14 -1.56 8.78
C GLY A 292 0.01 -2.91 9.51
N ILE A 293 0.66 -3.89 8.87
CA ILE A 293 0.91 -5.21 9.48
C ILE A 293 1.91 -5.11 10.64
N PHE A 294 3.00 -4.35 10.48
CA PHE A 294 3.99 -4.17 11.53
C PHE A 294 3.44 -3.43 12.74
N LEU A 295 2.71 -2.32 12.52
CA LEU A 295 2.03 -1.60 13.60
C LEU A 295 1.01 -2.51 14.30
N ALA A 296 0.32 -3.38 13.58
CA ALA A 296 -0.55 -4.34 14.24
C ALA A 296 0.21 -5.30 15.18
N PHE A 297 1.44 -5.71 14.85
CA PHE A 297 2.25 -6.55 15.75
C PHE A 297 2.64 -5.81 17.03
N THR A 298 3.06 -4.55 16.94
CA THR A 298 3.45 -3.76 18.11
C THR A 298 2.29 -3.57 19.06
N PHE A 299 1.12 -3.22 18.52
CA PHE A 299 -0.09 -3.02 19.32
C PHE A 299 -0.66 -4.32 19.87
N THR A 300 -0.45 -5.45 19.19
CA THR A 300 -0.83 -6.78 19.73
C THR A 300 0.03 -7.15 20.94
N GLY A 301 1.32 -6.82 20.92
CA GLY A 301 2.24 -7.10 22.04
C GLY A 301 2.14 -6.11 23.22
N MET A 302 1.50 -4.96 23.02
CA MET A 302 1.41 -3.88 24.00
C MET A 302 0.33 -4.16 25.06
N LYS A 303 0.53 -3.66 26.30
CA LYS A 303 -0.50 -3.70 27.35
C LYS A 303 -1.77 -2.98 26.86
N ARG A 304 -2.94 -3.56 27.13
CA ARG A 304 -4.24 -3.07 26.63
C ARG A 304 -4.47 -1.58 26.84
N GLN A 305 -4.17 -1.05 28.02
CA GLN A 305 -4.35 0.38 28.35
C GLN A 305 -3.50 1.29 27.47
N TRP A 306 -2.22 0.95 27.27
CA TRP A 306 -1.30 1.72 26.41
C TRP A 306 -1.69 1.62 24.94
N ALA A 307 -2.04 0.41 24.48
CA ALA A 307 -2.48 0.21 23.10
C ALA A 307 -3.71 1.07 22.77
N GLU A 308 -4.70 1.11 23.66
CA GLU A 308 -5.90 1.93 23.46
C GLU A 308 -5.60 3.43 23.48
N SER A 309 -4.77 3.91 24.42
CA SER A 309 -4.41 5.33 24.51
C SER A 309 -3.60 5.82 23.30
N VAL A 310 -2.57 5.06 22.87
CA VAL A 310 -1.73 5.45 21.72
C VAL A 310 -2.54 5.42 20.43
N HIS A 311 -3.39 4.41 20.24
CA HIS A 311 -4.26 4.36 19.05
C HIS A 311 -5.26 5.52 19.03
N PHE A 312 -5.84 5.87 20.18
CA PHE A 312 -6.73 7.01 20.28
C PHE A 312 -6.01 8.32 19.93
N LEU A 313 -4.78 8.52 20.42
CA LEU A 313 -3.95 9.65 20.05
C LEU A 313 -3.63 9.69 18.55
N LEU A 314 -3.33 8.54 17.92
CA LEU A 314 -3.09 8.47 16.48
C LEU A 314 -4.33 8.85 15.67
N VAL A 315 -5.51 8.36 16.06
CA VAL A 315 -6.78 8.70 15.40
C VAL A 315 -7.10 10.19 15.57
N LEU A 316 -6.92 10.73 16.78
CA LEU A 316 -7.10 12.17 17.01
C LEU A 316 -6.10 13.00 16.21
N GLY A 317 -4.84 12.58 16.14
CA GLY A 317 -3.81 13.25 15.33
C GLY A 317 -4.16 13.25 13.85
N ALA A 318 -4.62 12.11 13.32
CA ALA A 318 -5.10 12.00 11.94
C ALA A 318 -6.25 12.99 11.68
N LEU A 319 -7.29 12.98 12.52
CA LEU A 319 -8.43 13.89 12.38
C LEU A 319 -8.00 15.36 12.51
N ALA A 320 -7.11 15.69 13.45
CA ALA A 320 -6.60 17.04 13.63
C ALA A 320 -5.89 17.53 12.36
N LEU A 321 -5.00 16.72 11.76
CA LEU A 321 -4.36 17.06 10.48
C LEU A 321 -5.38 17.29 9.37
N GLN A 322 -6.47 16.53 9.35
CA GLN A 322 -7.50 16.67 8.31
C GLN A 322 -8.34 17.96 8.42
N PHE A 323 -8.57 18.46 9.65
CA PHE A 323 -9.42 19.64 9.89
C PHE A 323 -8.65 20.95 10.10
N ILE A 324 -7.33 20.91 10.26
CA ILE A 324 -6.51 22.12 10.23
C ILE A 324 -6.64 22.72 8.83
N PRO A 325 -7.18 23.95 8.66
CA PRO A 325 -7.28 24.57 7.35
C PRO A 325 -5.87 24.82 6.80
N TRP A 326 -5.52 24.14 5.72
CA TRP A 326 -4.20 24.18 5.08
C TRP A 326 -3.99 25.46 4.25
N GLN A 327 -4.46 26.60 4.77
CA GLN A 327 -4.28 27.92 4.17
C GLN A 327 -3.73 28.89 5.22
N LEU A 328 -2.40 28.89 5.38
CA LEU A 328 -1.65 30.08 5.78
C LEU A 328 -0.35 30.11 4.99
#